data_AF-A0A920KYW5-F1
#
_entry.id   AF-A0A920KYW5-F1
#
_cell.length_a   1.000
_cell.length_b   1.000
_cell.length_c   1.000
_cell.angle_alpha   90.00
_cell.angle_beta   90.00
_cell.angle_gamma   90.00
#
_symmetry.space_group_name_H-M   'P 1'
#
loop_
_entity.id
_entity.type
_entity.pdbx_description
1 polymer ?
#
loop_
_entity_poly.entity_id
_entity_poly.type
_entity_poly.pdbx_seq_one_letter_code
_entity_poly.pdbx_strand_id
1 'polypeptide(L)'
;MQADNRDPKVVWDAASQKWVMALYLEDERYCLLSSSDLKEWSHLQDIVLPGTYECPDFFPLVDEDGVDRWVFSGAGSGYLVGQFDGNKFVAETELSHYDGGPNNYAAQTWSNAPDGRCIQISWMAGGLYPEMPFNQQLSIPVELYLLGTGSNARLARRPVSELSELHGRKIEVDQK
;
A
#
# COMPACT_ATOMS: atom_id res chain seq x y z
N MET A 1 6.04 20.64 -14.83
CA MET A 1 6.16 19.63 -13.76
C MET A 1 7.28 20.10 -12.85
N GLN A 2 7.07 20.08 -11.53
CA GLN A 2 8.15 20.31 -10.56
C GLN A 2 9.19 19.19 -10.73
N ALA A 3 10.46 19.48 -10.45
CA ALA A 3 11.59 18.62 -10.82
C ALA A 3 11.62 17.27 -10.09
N ASP A 4 10.88 17.11 -9.00
CA ASP A 4 10.96 15.96 -8.10
C ASP A 4 9.74 15.00 -8.15
N ASN A 5 8.75 15.26 -8.99
CA ASN A 5 7.57 14.40 -9.11
C ASN A 5 7.95 13.00 -9.60
N ARG A 6 7.60 11.95 -8.85
CA ARG A 6 7.98 10.55 -9.15
C ARG A 6 7.01 9.53 -8.59
N ASP A 7 7.33 8.26 -8.85
CA ASP A 7 6.67 7.07 -8.31
C ASP A 7 5.17 6.95 -8.62
N PRO A 8 4.78 6.88 -9.91
CA PRO A 8 3.37 6.73 -10.28
C PRO A 8 2.83 5.34 -9.92
N LYS A 9 1.86 5.26 -9.00
CA LYS A 9 1.00 4.09 -8.82
C LYS A 9 -0.25 4.25 -9.65
N VAL A 10 -0.50 3.34 -10.59
CA VAL A 10 -1.70 3.36 -11.44
C VAL A 10 -2.60 2.17 -11.12
N VAL A 11 -3.89 2.44 -10.95
CA VAL A 11 -4.94 1.45 -10.64
C VAL A 11 -6.18 1.72 -11.50
N TRP A 12 -6.88 0.65 -11.89
CA TRP A 12 -8.17 0.77 -12.58
C TRP A 12 -9.29 0.89 -11.56
N ASP A 13 -10.10 1.94 -11.65
CA ASP A 13 -11.34 2.07 -10.91
C ASP A 13 -12.52 1.62 -11.80
N ALA A 14 -13.06 0.44 -11.50
CA ALA A 14 -14.18 -0.13 -12.25
C ALA A 14 -15.48 0.67 -12.07
N ALA A 15 -15.67 1.36 -10.94
CA ALA A 15 -16.89 2.12 -10.69
C ALA A 15 -16.97 3.36 -11.59
N SER A 16 -15.88 4.12 -11.71
CA SER A 16 -15.82 5.30 -12.59
C SER A 16 -15.35 5.00 -14.02
N GLN A 17 -14.91 3.77 -14.31
CA GLN A 17 -14.36 3.34 -15.61
C GLN A 17 -13.16 4.21 -16.04
N LYS A 18 -12.26 4.48 -15.10
CA LYS A 18 -11.05 5.30 -15.32
C LYS A 18 -9.83 4.67 -14.66
N TRP A 19 -8.68 5.00 -15.22
CA TRP A 19 -7.41 4.82 -14.53
C TRP A 19 -7.22 5.96 -13.53
N VAL A 20 -6.74 5.62 -12.35
CA VAL A 20 -6.37 6.57 -11.30
C VAL A 20 -4.89 6.40 -11.02
N MET A 21 -4.18 7.52 -10.93
CA MET A 21 -2.77 7.56 -10.57
C MET A 21 -2.59 8.27 -9.25
N ALA A 22 -1.93 7.64 -8.29
CA ALA A 22 -1.30 8.34 -7.18
C ALA A 22 0.15 8.66 -7.54
N LEU A 23 0.56 9.91 -7.35
CA LEU A 23 1.89 10.39 -7.70
C LEU A 23 2.48 11.17 -6.52
N TYR A 24 3.73 10.89 -6.18
CA TYR A 24 4.45 11.70 -5.20
C TYR A 24 4.91 13.03 -5.83
N LEU A 25 4.78 14.10 -5.06
CA LEU A 25 5.21 15.45 -5.42
C LEU A 25 6.49 15.81 -4.64
N GLU A 26 6.40 16.77 -3.72
CA GLU A 26 7.47 17.25 -2.84
C GLU A 26 6.93 17.39 -1.41
N ASP A 27 7.78 17.37 -0.39
CA ASP A 27 7.43 17.72 1.00
C ASP A 27 6.13 17.08 1.52
N GLU A 28 6.06 15.74 1.51
CA GLU A 28 4.92 14.94 2.02
C GLU A 28 3.62 15.07 1.19
N ARG A 29 3.69 15.77 0.06
CA ARG A 29 2.56 15.95 -0.85
C ARG A 29 2.54 14.90 -1.94
N TYR A 30 1.32 14.56 -2.31
CA TYR A 30 0.96 13.65 -3.38
C TYR A 30 -0.18 14.28 -4.17
N CYS A 31 -0.48 13.73 -5.34
CA CYS A 31 -1.74 14.00 -6.01
C CYS A 31 -2.37 12.74 -6.57
N LEU A 32 -3.69 12.80 -6.73
CA LEU A 32 -4.46 11.87 -7.55
C LEU A 32 -4.69 12.50 -8.93
N LEU A 33 -4.49 11.70 -9.97
CA LEU A 33 -4.87 12.03 -11.34
C LEU A 33 -5.78 10.94 -11.89
N SER A 34 -6.56 11.25 -12.92
CA SER A 34 -7.34 10.27 -13.67
C SER A 34 -7.06 10.32 -15.17
N SER A 35 -7.24 9.18 -15.83
CA SER A 35 -7.11 9.04 -17.28
C SER A 35 -8.08 8.01 -17.83
N SER A 36 -8.58 8.23 -19.05
CA SER A 36 -9.35 7.23 -19.79
C SER A 36 -8.47 6.35 -20.68
N ASP A 37 -7.22 6.74 -20.96
CA ASP A 37 -6.38 6.12 -21.99
C ASP A 37 -4.91 5.88 -21.58
N LEU A 38 -4.56 6.17 -20.32
CA LEU A 38 -3.21 6.11 -19.73
C LEU A 38 -2.21 7.12 -20.31
N LYS A 39 -2.63 8.00 -21.22
CA LYS A 39 -1.75 8.98 -21.89
C LYS A 39 -2.05 10.38 -21.41
N GLU A 40 -3.32 10.76 -21.43
CA GLU A 40 -3.78 12.08 -21.00
C GLU A 40 -4.30 12.00 -19.57
N TRP A 41 -3.74 12.82 -18.69
CA TRP A 41 -4.01 12.78 -17.26
C TRP A 41 -4.62 14.09 -16.78
N SER A 42 -5.75 14.00 -16.08
CA SER A 42 -6.42 15.12 -15.42
C SER A 42 -6.20 15.06 -13.91
N HIS A 43 -5.71 16.14 -13.33
CA HIS A 43 -5.58 16.26 -11.87
C HIS A 43 -6.95 16.16 -11.19
N LEU A 44 -7.02 15.43 -10.07
CA LEU A 44 -8.21 15.25 -9.25
C LEU A 44 -8.10 16.01 -7.93
N GLN A 45 -7.01 15.77 -7.20
CA GLN A 45 -6.85 16.20 -5.81
C GLN A 45 -5.37 16.18 -5.39
N ASP A 46 -4.97 17.12 -4.55
CA ASP A 46 -3.73 17.01 -3.77
C ASP A 46 -4.01 16.34 -2.41
N ILE A 47 -3.07 15.52 -1.96
CA ILE A 47 -3.15 14.80 -0.69
C ILE A 47 -1.84 15.03 0.08
N VAL A 48 -1.92 15.22 1.39
CA VAL A 48 -0.77 15.29 2.29
C VAL A 48 -0.82 14.08 3.21
N LEU A 49 0.25 13.29 3.26
CA LEU A 49 0.41 12.24 4.26
C LEU A 49 1.62 12.61 5.15
N PRO A 50 1.37 13.25 6.31
CA PRO A 50 2.44 13.76 7.15
C PRO A 50 3.47 12.70 7.54
N GLY A 51 4.76 13.04 7.48
CA GLY A 51 5.84 12.12 7.82
C GLY A 51 6.04 10.95 6.85
N THR A 52 5.40 10.98 5.68
CA THR A 52 5.61 10.00 4.60
C THR A 52 6.11 10.67 3.34
N TYR A 53 6.89 9.94 2.55
CA TYR A 53 7.48 10.41 1.30
C TYR A 53 7.52 9.27 0.30
N GLU A 54 7.52 9.58 -0.99
CA GLU A 54 7.80 8.63 -2.09
C GLU A 54 6.82 7.45 -2.19
N CYS A 55 6.93 6.71 -3.29
CA CYS A 55 6.28 5.41 -3.53
C CYS A 55 4.85 5.33 -2.99
N PRO A 56 3.92 6.19 -3.47
CA PRO A 56 2.54 6.09 -3.07
C PRO A 56 1.97 4.72 -3.47
N ASP A 57 1.02 4.25 -2.70
CA ASP A 57 0.12 3.19 -3.12
C ASP A 57 -1.33 3.63 -2.93
N PHE A 58 -2.20 3.16 -3.82
CA PHE A 58 -3.62 3.49 -3.81
C PHE A 58 -4.41 2.30 -4.35
N PHE A 59 -5.21 1.68 -3.49
CA PHE A 59 -5.92 0.44 -3.80
C PHE A 59 -7.17 0.26 -2.94
N PRO A 60 -8.18 -0.45 -3.45
CA PRO A 60 -9.37 -0.78 -2.67
C PRO A 60 -9.15 -2.04 -1.80
N LEU A 61 -9.85 -2.09 -0.67
CA LEU A 61 -10.05 -3.24 0.20
C LEU A 61 -11.49 -3.23 0.72
N VAL A 62 -12.05 -4.42 0.99
CA VAL A 62 -13.37 -4.56 1.59
C VAL A 62 -13.23 -4.58 3.12
N ASP A 63 -14.02 -3.78 3.83
CA ASP A 63 -14.08 -3.79 5.29
C ASP A 63 -14.97 -4.93 5.85
N GLU A 64 -15.06 -5.04 7.18
CA GLU A 64 -15.82 -6.14 7.82
C GLU A 64 -17.34 -6.08 7.57
N ASP A 65 -17.88 -4.93 7.15
CA ASP A 65 -19.28 -4.76 6.77
C ASP A 65 -19.52 -5.03 5.27
N GLY A 66 -18.49 -5.42 4.52
CA GLY A 66 -18.59 -5.65 3.09
C GLY A 66 -18.55 -4.37 2.26
N VAL A 67 -18.10 -3.25 2.84
CA VAL A 67 -18.02 -1.95 2.14
C VAL A 67 -16.63 -1.77 1.54
N ASP A 68 -16.59 -1.38 0.27
CA ASP A 68 -15.33 -0.98 -0.38
C ASP A 68 -14.78 0.28 0.28
N ARG A 69 -13.51 0.19 0.68
CA ARG A 69 -12.70 1.28 1.20
C ARG A 69 -11.45 1.42 0.36
N TRP A 70 -10.95 2.63 0.22
CA TRP A 70 -9.69 2.91 -0.44
C TRP A 70 -8.61 3.19 0.59
N VAL A 71 -7.42 2.64 0.35
CA VAL A 71 -6.23 2.85 1.17
C VAL A 71 -5.27 3.72 0.37
N PHE A 72 -4.80 4.81 0.95
CA PHE A 72 -3.69 5.60 0.42
C PHE A 72 -2.50 5.46 1.36
N SER A 73 -1.33 5.06 0.86
CA SER A 73 -0.10 4.93 1.66
C SER A 73 1.10 5.57 0.97
N GLY A 74 2.14 5.90 1.74
CA GLY A 74 3.46 6.30 1.23
C GLY A 74 4.57 5.29 1.60
N ALA A 75 5.80 5.53 1.14
CA ALA A 75 6.90 4.55 1.27
C ALA A 75 7.21 4.15 2.73
N GLY A 76 7.05 5.07 3.69
CA GLY A 76 7.36 4.90 5.11
C GLY A 76 6.28 4.21 5.95
N SER A 77 5.43 3.39 5.33
CA SER A 77 4.33 2.66 5.99
C SER A 77 3.15 3.46 6.54
N GLY A 78 3.20 4.79 6.46
CA GLY A 78 2.07 5.64 6.81
C GLY A 78 0.92 5.48 5.80
N TYR A 79 -0.31 5.37 6.29
CA TYR A 79 -1.50 5.16 5.48
C TYR A 79 -2.76 5.82 6.06
N LEU A 80 -3.73 6.04 5.18
CA LEU A 80 -5.09 6.47 5.47
C LEU A 80 -6.08 5.48 4.84
N VAL A 81 -7.21 5.24 5.51
CA VAL A 81 -8.36 4.52 4.95
C VAL A 81 -9.50 5.51 4.74
N GLY A 82 -10.23 5.37 3.64
CA GLY A 82 -11.36 6.26 3.34
C GLY A 82 -12.20 5.83 2.17
N GLN A 83 -12.96 6.77 1.63
CA GLN A 83 -13.83 6.59 0.48
C GLN A 83 -13.27 7.31 -0.74
N PHE A 84 -13.43 6.71 -1.92
CA PHE A 84 -13.08 7.33 -3.20
C PHE A 84 -14.25 7.17 -4.17
N ASP A 85 -14.76 8.29 -4.68
CA ASP A 85 -15.93 8.32 -5.56
C ASP A 85 -15.59 8.36 -7.06
N GLY A 86 -14.33 8.10 -7.41
CA GLY A 86 -13.80 8.28 -8.77
C GLY A 86 -13.23 9.66 -9.05
N ASN A 87 -13.43 10.63 -8.15
CA ASN A 87 -12.95 12.00 -8.31
C ASN A 87 -12.27 12.56 -7.05
N LYS A 88 -12.69 12.16 -5.85
CA LYS A 88 -12.14 12.66 -4.59
C LYS A 88 -11.98 11.52 -3.58
N PHE A 89 -10.80 11.46 -2.97
CA PHE A 89 -10.52 10.61 -1.82
C PHE A 89 -10.77 11.39 -0.52
N VAL A 90 -11.63 10.85 0.34
CA VAL A 90 -11.96 11.39 1.65
C VAL A 90 -11.53 10.37 2.70
N ALA A 91 -10.46 10.70 3.42
CA ALA A 91 -10.00 9.89 4.55
C ALA A 91 -11.06 9.87 5.66
N GLU A 92 -11.29 8.69 6.21
CA GLU A 92 -12.19 8.45 7.35
C GLU A 92 -11.43 8.12 8.63
N THR A 93 -10.15 7.78 8.51
CA THR A 93 -9.24 7.47 9.62
C THR A 93 -8.20 8.58 9.81
N GLU A 94 -7.65 8.65 11.02
CA GLU A 94 -6.38 9.33 11.25
C GLU A 94 -5.22 8.58 10.57
N LEU A 95 -4.09 9.26 10.35
CA LEU A 95 -2.88 8.64 9.83
C LEU A 95 -2.39 7.55 10.78
N SER A 96 -2.15 6.36 10.24
CA SER A 96 -1.60 5.22 10.98
C SER A 96 -0.44 4.58 10.23
N HIS A 97 0.25 3.64 10.87
CA HIS A 97 1.38 2.92 10.29
C HIS A 97 1.14 1.42 10.35
N TYR A 98 1.31 0.72 9.24
CA TYR A 98 1.09 -0.73 9.15
C TYR A 98 2.33 -1.57 9.51
N ASP A 99 3.47 -0.89 9.76
CA ASP A 99 4.71 -1.50 10.20
C ASP A 99 5.37 -0.57 11.23
N GLY A 100 5.86 -1.14 12.34
CA GLY A 100 6.57 -0.41 13.39
C GLY A 100 8.08 -0.68 13.40
N GLY A 101 8.57 -1.51 12.47
CA GLY A 101 9.98 -1.85 12.33
C GLY A 101 10.75 -0.84 11.47
N PRO A 102 12.09 -0.84 11.57
CA PRO A 102 12.92 0.13 10.85
C PRO A 102 13.20 -0.25 9.38
N ASN A 103 12.78 -1.45 8.94
CA ASN A 103 13.14 -2.01 7.63
C ASN A 103 11.90 -2.33 6.79
N ASN A 104 10.99 -1.36 6.63
CA ASN A 104 9.85 -1.47 5.72
C ASN A 104 9.71 -0.16 4.92
N TYR A 105 10.28 -0.14 3.72
CA TYR A 105 10.28 1.03 2.84
C TYR A 105 9.81 0.66 1.43
N ALA A 106 9.27 1.66 0.71
CA ALA A 106 8.84 1.54 -0.68
C ALA A 106 7.93 0.33 -0.92
N ALA A 107 6.99 0.08 -0.01
CA ALA A 107 6.08 -1.04 -0.11
C ALA A 107 5.09 -0.82 -1.25
N GLN A 108 4.87 -1.85 -2.07
CA GLN A 108 3.90 -1.78 -3.17
C GLN A 108 3.05 -3.04 -3.20
N THR A 109 1.80 -2.84 -3.56
CA THR A 109 0.83 -3.89 -3.83
C THR A 109 0.87 -4.30 -5.30
N TRP A 110 0.72 -5.61 -5.54
CA TRP A 110 0.57 -6.14 -6.89
C TRP A 110 -0.79 -5.77 -7.46
N SER A 111 -0.81 -5.27 -8.70
CA SER A 111 -2.05 -5.16 -9.48
C SER A 111 -2.46 -6.54 -10.00
N ASN A 112 -3.76 -6.84 -9.95
CA ASN A 112 -4.33 -8.09 -10.47
C ASN A 112 -3.70 -9.37 -9.88
N ALA A 113 -3.42 -9.38 -8.57
CA ALA A 113 -2.99 -10.61 -7.91
C ALA A 113 -4.10 -11.69 -8.01
N PRO A 114 -3.73 -12.99 -8.12
CA PRO A 114 -4.71 -14.07 -8.18
C PRO A 114 -5.67 -14.06 -6.99
N ASP A 115 -6.88 -14.56 -7.24
CA ASP A 115 -7.93 -14.76 -6.23
C ASP A 115 -8.42 -13.46 -5.56
N GLY A 116 -8.19 -12.31 -6.21
CA GLY A 116 -8.64 -11.00 -5.72
C GLY A 116 -7.91 -10.52 -4.47
N ARG A 117 -6.78 -11.15 -4.11
CA ARG A 117 -6.00 -10.79 -2.92
C ARG A 117 -5.29 -9.46 -3.12
N CYS A 118 -5.11 -8.70 -2.06
CA CYS A 118 -4.21 -7.56 -2.05
C CYS A 118 -2.86 -8.00 -1.45
N ILE A 119 -1.90 -8.34 -2.29
CA ILE A 119 -0.56 -8.76 -1.82
C ILE A 119 0.36 -7.54 -1.84
N GLN A 120 1.19 -7.38 -0.82
CA GLN A 120 2.19 -6.33 -0.67
C GLN A 120 3.58 -6.94 -0.42
N ILE A 121 4.60 -6.30 -0.98
CA ILE A 121 6.01 -6.54 -0.65
C ILE A 121 6.71 -5.21 -0.44
N SER A 122 7.75 -5.21 0.37
CA SER A 122 8.53 -4.01 0.69
C SER A 122 10.02 -4.25 0.62
N TRP A 123 10.78 -3.18 0.43
CA TRP A 123 12.22 -3.20 0.56
C TRP A 123 12.61 -3.14 2.04
N MET A 124 13.36 -4.15 2.50
CA MET A 124 13.94 -4.16 3.85
C MET A 124 15.24 -3.37 3.87
N ALA A 125 15.11 -2.05 3.72
CA ALA A 125 16.23 -1.11 3.68
C ALA A 125 17.04 -1.14 4.98
N GLY A 126 18.37 -1.15 4.88
CA GLY A 126 19.26 -1.00 6.04
C GLY A 126 19.80 -2.30 6.64
N GLY A 127 19.55 -3.45 6.01
CA GLY A 127 20.22 -4.70 6.38
C GLY A 127 21.74 -4.67 6.09
N LEU A 128 22.51 -5.41 6.89
CA LEU A 128 23.95 -5.64 6.67
C LEU A 128 24.16 -7.01 6.04
N TYR A 129 24.86 -7.08 4.92
CA TYR A 129 25.09 -8.30 4.14
C TYR A 129 26.60 -8.57 3.98
N PRO A 130 27.31 -8.89 5.07
CA PRO A 130 28.76 -9.12 5.01
C PRO A 130 29.05 -10.35 4.14
N GLU A 131 30.09 -10.26 3.31
CA GLU A 131 30.59 -11.35 2.46
C GLU A 131 29.62 -11.86 1.38
N MET A 132 28.45 -11.24 1.22
CA MET A 132 27.50 -11.59 0.18
C MET A 132 27.83 -10.89 -1.15
N PRO A 133 27.63 -11.55 -2.31
CA PRO A 133 27.78 -10.92 -3.62
C PRO A 133 26.59 -10.02 -4.00
N PHE A 134 25.65 -9.80 -3.07
CA PHE A 134 24.47 -8.95 -3.24
C PHE A 134 24.34 -7.97 -2.07
N ASN A 135 23.54 -6.93 -2.25
CA ASN A 135 23.09 -6.05 -1.18
C ASN A 135 21.55 -6.03 -1.14
N GLN A 136 21.00 -5.68 0.03
CA GLN A 136 19.56 -5.54 0.26
C GLN A 136 18.75 -6.84 0.14
N GLN A 137 17.49 -6.78 0.58
CA GLN A 137 16.52 -7.86 0.43
C GLN A 137 15.10 -7.28 0.40
N LEU A 138 14.15 -8.06 -0.11
CA LEU A 138 12.72 -7.79 0.02
C LEU A 138 12.15 -8.49 1.26
N SER A 139 11.04 -7.98 1.76
CA SER A 139 10.27 -8.64 2.82
C SER A 139 9.54 -9.89 2.29
N ILE A 140 9.09 -10.72 3.22
CA ILE A 140 8.13 -11.78 2.88
C ILE A 140 6.85 -11.09 2.38
N PRO A 141 6.29 -11.50 1.22
CA PRO A 141 5.00 -11.00 0.78
C PRO A 141 3.92 -11.19 1.84
N VAL A 142 3.09 -10.18 2.02
CA VAL A 142 1.95 -10.21 2.94
C VAL A 142 0.67 -9.96 2.19
N GLU A 143 -0.40 -10.61 2.62
CA GLU A 143 -1.76 -10.26 2.23
C GLU A 143 -2.28 -9.15 3.16
N LEU A 144 -2.82 -8.10 2.55
CA LEU A 144 -3.45 -6.97 3.21
C LEU A 144 -4.95 -7.18 3.31
N TYR A 145 -5.52 -6.79 4.45
CA TYR A 145 -6.96 -6.80 4.70
C TYR A 145 -7.30 -5.71 5.72
N LEU A 146 -8.58 -5.36 5.83
CA LEU A 146 -9.04 -4.40 6.84
C LEU A 146 -9.62 -5.14 8.06
N LEU A 147 -9.30 -4.63 9.24
CA LEU A 147 -10.01 -4.92 10.49
C LEU A 147 -10.84 -3.70 10.88
N GLY A 148 -12.05 -3.92 11.41
CA GLY A 148 -12.98 -2.83 11.73
C GLY A 148 -13.58 -2.15 10.49
N THR A 149 -14.36 -1.10 10.72
CA THR A 149 -15.12 -0.38 9.68
C THR A 149 -15.09 1.13 9.90
N GLY A 150 -15.31 1.90 8.82
CA GLY A 150 -15.32 3.36 8.85
C GLY A 150 -14.07 3.97 9.51
N SER A 151 -14.27 4.86 10.48
CA SER A 151 -13.17 5.51 11.21
C SER A 151 -12.35 4.60 12.12
N ASN A 152 -12.83 3.36 12.38
CA ASN A 152 -12.10 2.37 13.16
C ASN A 152 -11.34 1.37 12.27
N ALA A 153 -11.46 1.48 10.95
CA ALA A 153 -10.79 0.59 10.02
C ALA A 153 -9.26 0.69 10.16
N ARG A 154 -8.58 -0.46 10.13
CA ARG A 154 -7.12 -0.54 10.22
C ARG A 154 -6.59 -1.54 9.22
N LEU A 155 -5.49 -1.19 8.58
CA LEU A 155 -4.78 -2.10 7.69
C LEU A 155 -4.08 -3.18 8.52
N ALA A 156 -4.42 -4.42 8.25
CA ALA A 156 -3.82 -5.60 8.84
C ALA A 156 -3.07 -6.40 7.78
N ARG A 157 -2.05 -7.13 8.25
CA ARG A 157 -1.07 -7.82 7.41
C ARG A 157 -0.90 -9.24 7.90
N ARG A 158 -0.88 -10.21 6.98
CA ARG A 158 -0.53 -11.60 7.29
C ARG A 158 0.43 -12.13 6.22
N PRO A 159 1.45 -12.95 6.55
CA PRO A 159 2.24 -13.62 5.53
C PRO A 159 1.36 -14.38 4.55
N VAL A 160 1.74 -14.40 3.28
CA VAL A 160 1.04 -15.18 2.25
C VAL A 160 0.97 -16.67 2.61
N SER A 161 -0.14 -17.31 2.26
CA SER A 161 -0.40 -18.73 2.53
C SER A 161 0.64 -19.67 1.92
N GLU A 162 1.22 -19.28 0.79
CA GLU A 162 2.23 -20.01 0.03
C GLU A 162 3.49 -20.27 0.86
N LEU A 163 3.76 -19.45 1.89
CA LEU A 163 4.86 -19.67 2.82
C LEU A 163 4.74 -21.01 3.57
N SER A 164 3.51 -21.52 3.74
CA SER A 164 3.27 -22.80 4.40
C SER A 164 3.91 -23.99 3.71
N GLU A 165 4.16 -23.90 2.39
CA GLU A 165 4.85 -24.95 1.62
C GLU A 165 6.34 -25.05 1.97
N LEU A 166 6.92 -23.98 2.53
CA LEU A 166 8.32 -23.94 2.98
C LEU A 166 8.47 -24.39 4.43
N HIS A 167 7.37 -24.66 5.15
CA HIS A 167 7.43 -25.10 6.53
C HIS A 167 8.00 -26.52 6.63
N GLY A 168 9.01 -26.69 7.48
CA GLY A 168 9.58 -27.99 7.81
C GLY A 168 8.93 -28.62 9.05
N ARG A 169 9.76 -29.19 9.92
CA ARG A 169 9.32 -29.82 11.18
C ARG A 169 8.60 -28.83 12.09
N LYS A 170 7.34 -29.14 12.44
CA LYS A 170 6.59 -28.46 13.51
C LYS A 170 7.09 -28.91 14.88
N ILE A 171 7.36 -27.96 15.77
CA ILE A 171 7.67 -28.21 17.18
C ILE A 171 6.56 -27.55 18.00
N GLU A 172 5.85 -28.34 18.78
CA GLU A 172 4.89 -27.84 19.76
C GLU A 172 5.60 -27.67 21.09
N VAL A 173 5.49 -26.48 21.69
CA VAL A 173 6.05 -26.17 23.00
C VAL A 173 4.87 -26.05 23.95
N ASP A 174 4.84 -26.88 24.99
CA ASP A 174 3.83 -26.77 26.04
C ASP A 174 3.91 -25.37 26.66
N GLN A 175 2.82 -24.59 26.51
CA GLN A 175 2.71 -23.32 27.20
C GLN A 175 2.58 -23.60 28.70
N LYS A 176 3.55 -23.10 29.48
CA LYS A 176 3.50 -23.09 30.94
C LYS A 176 2.47 -22.10 31.46
#